data_AF-A0A6S6W3B1-F1
#
_entry.id   AF-A0A6S6W3B1-F1
#
_cell.length_a   1.000
_cell.length_b   1.000
_cell.length_c   1.000
_cell.angle_alpha   90.00
_cell.angle_beta   90.00
_cell.angle_gamma   90.00
#
_symmetry.space_group_name_H-M   'P 1'
#
loop_
_entity.id
_entity.type
_entity.pdbx_description
1 polymer ?
#
loop_
_entity_poly.entity_id
_entity_poly.type
_entity_poly.pdbx_seq_one_letter_code
_entity_poly.pdbx_strand_id
1 'polypeptide(L)'
;MESEALQWLTWTFARRLYDDMTSNDTLTFKTWSLFHNVFPKDIKPHAAFRFHDVDIHPGSFASRELPSIVDRLSRLDVSMLTFLSIRCLDLVIEDLTALTKINTLAVLALEVLRVPDTYVDPIRDWGRIVHESGAFQKLRVLFLYSPHGFQRHSLLKHIASFKALNLVGIYDHNRRPETIEGWAEWSIKSPRDIECARSSPAAIWDDREVESAIKMRRLYDLSLGISKEPREKDGYRSLAMTYDAINWPILSGSTKWFFRELEHRPGQVSKRPLNDNHKDERREGYGKKKKLRNNNKVDITSLLGSFA
;
A
#
# COMPACT_ATOMS: atom_id res chain seq x y z
N MET A 1 28.30 -7.23 -11.92
CA MET A 1 27.93 -8.52 -12.53
C MET A 1 26.86 -8.23 -13.56
N GLU A 2 27.18 -8.38 -14.83
CA GLU A 2 26.24 -8.15 -15.92
C GLU A 2 25.29 -9.34 -16.03
N SER A 3 24.01 -9.08 -16.31
CA SER A 3 22.95 -10.09 -16.43
C SER A 3 23.33 -11.22 -17.41
N GLU A 4 24.08 -10.87 -18.44
CA GLU A 4 24.51 -11.77 -19.51
C GLU A 4 25.39 -12.91 -19.00
N ALA A 5 26.30 -12.65 -18.05
CA ALA A 5 27.18 -13.70 -17.52
C ALA A 5 26.42 -14.77 -16.71
N LEU A 6 25.35 -14.38 -16.01
CA LEU A 6 24.51 -15.29 -15.23
C LEU A 6 23.68 -16.23 -16.12
N GLN A 7 23.28 -15.78 -17.31
CA GLN A 7 22.47 -16.57 -18.24
C GLN A 7 23.22 -17.80 -18.80
N TRP A 8 24.55 -17.73 -18.85
CA TRP A 8 25.39 -18.85 -19.29
C TRP A 8 25.68 -19.89 -18.21
N LEU A 9 25.33 -19.61 -16.95
CA LEU A 9 25.51 -20.55 -15.84
C LEU A 9 24.28 -21.46 -15.69
N THR A 10 24.51 -22.75 -15.43
CA THR A 10 23.42 -23.62 -14.98
C THR A 10 23.01 -23.26 -13.55
N TRP A 11 21.75 -23.49 -13.20
CA TRP A 11 21.27 -23.25 -11.83
C TRP A 11 22.13 -23.96 -10.78
N THR A 12 22.68 -25.15 -11.08
CA THR A 12 23.55 -25.88 -10.15
C THR A 12 24.77 -25.07 -9.70
N PHE A 13 25.37 -24.27 -10.59
CA PHE A 13 26.48 -23.39 -10.24
C PHE A 13 26.00 -22.07 -9.65
N ALA A 14 25.00 -21.45 -10.28
CA ALA A 14 24.42 -20.19 -9.82
C ALA A 14 23.89 -20.30 -8.37
N ARG A 15 23.31 -21.45 -8.02
CA ARG A 15 22.83 -21.77 -6.68
C ARG A 15 23.92 -21.69 -5.63
N ARG A 16 25.14 -22.15 -5.91
CA ARG A 16 26.24 -22.08 -4.93
C ARG A 16 26.55 -20.64 -4.57
N LEU A 17 26.60 -19.77 -5.58
CA LEU A 17 26.81 -18.34 -5.37
C LEU A 17 25.62 -17.72 -4.63
N TYR A 18 24.39 -18.06 -5.03
CA TYR A 18 23.17 -17.58 -4.37
C TYR A 18 23.09 -18.00 -2.89
N ASP A 19 23.37 -19.27 -2.60
CA ASP A 19 23.33 -19.84 -1.25
C ASP A 19 24.47 -19.25 -0.38
N ASP A 20 25.66 -19.01 -0.96
CA ASP A 20 26.77 -18.32 -0.29
C ASP A 20 26.40 -16.88 0.06
N MET A 21 25.87 -16.10 -0.90
CA MET A 21 25.44 -14.72 -0.64
C MET A 21 24.30 -14.64 0.38
N THR A 22 23.39 -15.61 0.35
CA THR A 22 22.29 -15.69 1.32
C THR A 22 22.81 -16.02 2.72
N SER A 23 23.75 -16.96 2.83
CA SER A 23 24.30 -17.40 4.13
C SER A 23 25.19 -16.34 4.77
N ASN A 24 25.87 -15.53 3.95
CA ASN A 24 26.74 -14.44 4.39
C ASN A 24 26.02 -13.08 4.51
N ASP A 25 24.70 -13.03 4.33
CA ASP A 25 23.89 -11.78 4.32
C ASP A 25 24.42 -10.70 3.37
N THR A 26 24.98 -11.11 2.22
CA THR A 26 25.50 -10.22 1.18
C THR A 26 24.56 -10.13 -0.04
N LEU A 27 23.46 -10.88 -0.02
CA LEU A 27 22.45 -10.86 -1.07
C LEU A 27 21.72 -9.51 -1.07
N THR A 28 22.04 -8.66 -2.04
CA THR A 28 21.33 -7.38 -2.24
C THR A 28 20.07 -7.57 -3.08
N PHE A 29 19.12 -6.64 -2.98
CA PHE A 29 17.93 -6.63 -3.85
C PHE A 29 18.29 -6.65 -5.35
N LYS A 30 19.31 -5.89 -5.75
CA LYS A 30 19.78 -5.84 -7.14
C LYS A 30 20.27 -7.22 -7.60
N THR A 31 21.09 -7.87 -6.77
CA THR A 31 21.59 -9.21 -7.07
C THR A 31 20.46 -10.22 -7.12
N TRP A 32 19.58 -10.24 -6.12
CA TRP A 32 18.41 -11.12 -6.12
C TRP A 32 17.51 -10.94 -7.34
N SER A 33 17.27 -9.69 -7.77
CA SER A 33 16.48 -9.41 -8.98
C SER A 33 17.14 -10.00 -10.23
N LEU A 34 18.47 -9.94 -10.34
CA LEU A 34 19.20 -10.58 -11.45
C LEU A 34 18.99 -12.10 -11.44
N PHE A 35 19.18 -12.75 -10.29
CA PHE A 35 18.92 -14.18 -10.17
C PHE A 35 17.46 -14.50 -10.53
N HIS A 36 16.49 -13.75 -10.00
CA HIS A 36 15.06 -13.97 -10.25
C HIS A 36 14.69 -13.85 -11.73
N ASN A 37 15.30 -12.93 -12.46
CA ASN A 37 15.07 -12.78 -13.88
C ASN A 37 15.63 -13.95 -14.70
N VAL A 38 16.75 -14.54 -14.28
CA VAL A 38 17.41 -15.65 -15.00
C VAL A 38 16.85 -17.03 -14.58
N PHE A 39 16.58 -17.23 -13.29
CA PHE A 39 16.14 -18.49 -12.68
C PHE A 39 14.82 -18.34 -11.89
N PRO A 40 13.73 -17.89 -12.53
CA PRO A 40 12.48 -17.56 -11.82
C PRO A 40 11.83 -18.77 -11.14
N LYS A 41 12.10 -20.01 -11.57
CA LYS A 41 11.49 -21.22 -10.99
C LYS A 41 12.30 -21.80 -9.83
N ASP A 42 13.58 -21.47 -9.75
CA ASP A 42 14.51 -22.13 -8.84
C ASP A 42 14.80 -21.32 -7.58
N ILE A 43 14.51 -20.01 -7.61
CA ILE A 43 14.72 -19.12 -6.48
C ILE A 43 13.59 -19.24 -5.48
N LYS A 44 13.95 -19.03 -4.21
CA LYS A 44 13.01 -18.93 -3.11
C LYS A 44 11.85 -17.98 -3.50
N PRO A 45 10.59 -18.45 -3.44
CA PRO A 45 9.43 -17.65 -3.85
C PRO A 45 9.24 -16.41 -2.97
N HIS A 46 9.87 -16.40 -1.79
CA HIS A 46 9.83 -15.28 -0.86
C HIS A 46 11.24 -14.81 -0.53
N ALA A 47 11.50 -13.53 -0.78
CA ALA A 47 12.71 -12.84 -0.36
C ALA A 47 12.38 -11.71 0.61
N ALA A 48 13.32 -11.39 1.49
CA ALA A 48 13.21 -10.29 2.44
C ALA A 48 14.48 -9.46 2.39
N PHE A 49 14.33 -8.13 2.36
CA PHE A 49 15.43 -7.18 2.41
C PHE A 49 15.18 -6.13 3.47
N ARG A 50 16.24 -5.68 4.13
CA ARG A 50 16.20 -4.60 5.10
C ARG A 50 17.14 -3.48 4.67
N PHE A 51 16.61 -2.26 4.64
CA PHE A 51 17.36 -1.05 4.35
C PHE A 51 17.37 -0.19 5.59
N HIS A 52 18.58 0.10 6.08
CA HIS A 52 18.80 1.03 7.18
C HIS A 52 19.38 2.31 6.62
N ASP A 53 18.73 3.43 6.91
CA ASP A 53 19.25 4.76 6.59
C ASP A 53 20.21 5.17 7.72
N VAL A 54 21.51 5.09 7.46
CA VAL A 54 22.57 5.25 8.49
C VAL A 54 22.89 6.72 8.77
N ASP A 55 22.57 7.63 7.85
CA ASP A 55 23.05 9.03 7.84
C ASP A 55 21.95 10.07 8.12
N ILE A 56 21.07 9.75 9.05
CA ILE A 56 20.01 10.67 9.46
C ILE A 56 20.63 11.73 10.36
N HIS A 57 20.94 12.87 9.74
CA HIS A 57 21.37 14.04 10.47
C HIS A 57 20.31 14.37 11.52
N PRO A 58 20.69 14.62 12.79
CA PRO A 58 19.76 15.02 13.83
C PRO A 58 19.11 16.35 13.41
N GLY A 59 17.89 16.27 12.85
CA GLY A 59 17.14 17.40 12.30
C GLY A 59 16.62 17.22 10.86
N SER A 60 17.12 16.25 10.10
CA SER A 60 16.57 15.89 8.79
C SER A 60 15.70 14.64 8.92
N PHE A 61 14.39 14.83 8.90
CA PHE A 61 13.41 13.76 9.10
C PHE A 61 12.90 13.14 7.79
N ALA A 62 13.33 13.69 6.64
CA ALA A 62 12.88 13.26 5.33
C ALA A 62 13.54 11.95 4.89
N SER A 63 12.74 11.03 4.34
CA SER A 63 13.28 9.80 3.75
C SER A 63 14.02 10.10 2.45
N ARG A 64 15.34 9.87 2.44
CA ARG A 64 16.17 10.08 1.24
C ARG A 64 16.07 8.92 0.26
N GLU A 65 15.94 7.70 0.79
CA GLU A 65 15.97 6.48 -0.01
C GLU A 65 14.59 5.99 -0.45
N LEU A 66 13.49 6.51 0.11
CA LEU A 66 12.15 6.07 -0.29
C LEU A 66 11.89 6.24 -1.80
N PRO A 67 12.27 7.33 -2.48
CA PRO A 67 12.13 7.43 -3.93
C PRO A 67 12.88 6.32 -4.69
N SER A 68 14.09 5.97 -4.24
CA SER A 68 14.92 4.88 -4.81
C SER A 68 14.28 3.52 -4.58
N ILE A 69 13.71 3.28 -3.39
CA ILE A 69 12.95 2.08 -3.06
C ILE A 69 11.70 1.96 -3.93
N VAL A 70 10.92 3.04 -4.04
CA VAL A 70 9.72 3.10 -4.88
C VAL A 70 10.07 2.81 -6.34
N ASP A 71 11.11 3.45 -6.89
CA ASP A 71 11.56 3.21 -8.26
C ASP A 71 11.91 1.74 -8.48
N ARG A 72 12.69 1.12 -7.58
CA ARG A 72 13.06 -0.30 -7.66
C ARG A 72 11.84 -1.23 -7.58
N LEU A 73 10.94 -0.97 -6.64
CA LEU A 73 9.75 -1.80 -6.42
C LEU A 73 8.73 -1.65 -7.55
N SER A 74 8.64 -0.47 -8.17
CA SER A 74 7.73 -0.22 -9.30
C SER A 74 8.08 -0.99 -10.57
N ARG A 75 9.34 -1.43 -10.69
CA ARG A 75 9.87 -2.19 -11.84
C ARG A 75 9.75 -3.70 -11.67
N LEU A 76 9.21 -4.18 -10.54
CA LEU A 76 9.01 -5.61 -10.31
C LEU A 76 7.96 -6.18 -11.27
N ASP A 77 8.10 -7.47 -11.56
CA ASP A 77 7.10 -8.19 -12.34
C ASP A 77 5.73 -8.09 -11.65
N VAL A 78 4.71 -7.77 -12.45
CA VAL A 78 3.34 -7.59 -11.96
C VAL A 78 2.78 -8.82 -11.27
N SER A 79 3.30 -10.02 -11.53
CA SER A 79 2.90 -11.27 -10.86
C SER A 79 3.38 -11.35 -9.42
N MET A 80 4.39 -10.56 -9.03
CA MET A 80 4.92 -10.56 -7.67
C MET A 80 4.03 -9.74 -6.72
N LEU A 81 4.06 -10.12 -5.46
CA LEU A 81 3.49 -9.33 -4.38
C LEU A 81 4.60 -8.61 -3.62
N THR A 82 4.36 -7.37 -3.26
CA THR A 82 5.30 -6.57 -2.46
C THR A 82 4.74 -6.34 -1.07
N PHE A 83 5.51 -6.67 -0.05
CA PHE A 83 5.23 -6.38 1.35
C PHE A 83 6.21 -5.31 1.82
N LEU A 84 5.73 -4.09 1.99
CA LEU A 84 6.57 -2.95 2.32
C LEU A 84 6.28 -2.49 3.74
N SER A 85 7.31 -2.46 4.58
CA SER A 85 7.29 -1.83 5.89
C SER A 85 8.18 -0.59 5.85
N ILE A 86 7.61 0.57 6.17
CA ILE A 86 8.29 1.86 6.21
C ILE A 86 8.25 2.35 7.64
N ARG A 87 9.41 2.50 8.25
CA ARG A 87 9.59 2.96 9.62
C ARG A 87 10.41 4.24 9.56
N CYS A 88 9.73 5.37 9.50
CA CYS A 88 10.36 6.66 9.27
C CYS A 88 9.79 7.75 10.18
N LEU A 89 10.55 8.84 10.28
CA LEU A 89 10.21 9.94 11.16
C LEU A 89 8.99 10.69 10.63
N ASP A 90 9.10 11.20 9.41
CA ASP A 90 8.06 12.00 8.77
C ASP A 90 7.73 11.39 7.39
N LEU A 91 6.44 11.32 7.06
CA LEU A 91 5.97 11.09 5.69
C LEU A 91 5.21 12.32 5.21
N VAL A 92 5.60 12.83 4.05
CA VAL A 92 4.85 13.88 3.36
C VAL A 92 3.90 13.28 2.33
N ILE A 93 2.98 14.09 1.80
CA ILE A 93 2.01 13.62 0.80
C ILE A 93 2.69 13.13 -0.47
N GLU A 94 3.83 13.70 -0.84
CA GLU A 94 4.65 13.28 -1.99
C GLU A 94 5.15 11.85 -1.82
N ASP A 95 5.55 11.47 -0.59
CA ASP A 95 6.00 10.12 -0.26
C ASP A 95 4.86 9.12 -0.39
N LEU A 96 3.70 9.43 0.21
CA LEU A 96 2.49 8.61 0.11
C LEU A 96 2.04 8.46 -1.35
N THR A 97 2.13 9.54 -2.12
CA THR A 97 1.82 9.55 -3.55
C THR A 97 2.81 8.68 -4.32
N ALA A 98 4.10 8.70 -3.99
CA ALA A 98 5.10 7.85 -4.64
C ALA A 98 4.79 6.36 -4.45
N LEU A 99 4.28 5.95 -3.28
CA LEU A 99 3.89 4.55 -3.02
C LEU A 99 2.84 4.02 -4.01
N THR A 100 1.99 4.90 -4.55
CA THR A 100 0.96 4.52 -5.53
C THR A 100 1.53 3.98 -6.84
N LYS A 101 2.82 4.22 -7.12
CA LYS A 101 3.54 3.69 -8.28
C LYS A 101 3.88 2.18 -8.15
N ILE A 102 3.77 1.60 -6.96
CA ILE A 102 4.07 0.19 -6.71
C ILE A 102 2.82 -0.65 -6.96
N ASN A 103 2.60 -1.06 -8.21
CA ASN A 103 1.41 -1.83 -8.61
C ASN A 103 1.32 -3.23 -7.97
N THR A 104 2.46 -3.77 -7.53
CA THR A 104 2.58 -5.07 -6.85
C THR A 104 2.30 -5.01 -5.36
N LEU A 105 2.06 -3.82 -4.79
CA LEU A 105 1.94 -3.64 -3.35
C LEU A 105 0.71 -4.36 -2.78
N ALA A 106 0.97 -5.31 -1.89
CA ALA A 106 -0.02 -6.21 -1.32
C ALA A 106 -0.20 -6.02 0.20
N VAL A 107 0.88 -5.64 0.88
CA VAL A 107 0.89 -5.27 2.29
C VAL A 107 1.70 -3.99 2.43
N LEU A 108 1.14 -3.02 3.13
CA LEU A 108 1.82 -1.78 3.49
C LEU A 108 1.73 -1.56 4.99
N ALA A 109 2.87 -1.45 5.66
CA ALA A 109 2.97 -1.02 7.04
C ALA A 109 3.70 0.33 7.09
N LEU A 110 3.02 1.36 7.59
CA LEU A 110 3.60 2.68 7.80
C LEU A 110 3.69 2.95 9.30
N GLU A 111 4.91 3.09 9.79
CA GLU A 111 5.20 3.54 11.14
C GLU A 111 5.82 4.93 11.05
N VAL A 112 4.99 5.93 11.31
CA VAL A 112 5.34 7.35 11.16
C VAL A 112 5.38 7.98 12.54
N LEU A 113 6.47 8.67 12.89
CA LEU A 113 6.53 9.35 14.18
C LEU A 113 5.77 10.67 14.16
N ARG A 114 5.82 11.43 13.07
CA ARG A 114 5.04 12.65 12.90
C ARG A 114 4.38 12.67 11.53
N VAL A 115 3.08 12.90 11.56
CA VAL A 115 2.40 13.47 10.40
C VAL A 115 2.46 14.97 10.65
N PRO A 116 3.07 15.79 9.78
CA PRO A 116 3.12 17.23 9.97
C PRO A 116 1.71 17.75 10.27
N ASP A 117 1.58 18.63 11.27
CA ASP A 117 0.34 19.34 11.61
C ASP A 117 -0.01 20.35 10.49
N THR A 118 -0.20 19.84 9.27
CA THR A 118 -0.76 20.62 8.18
C THR A 118 -2.27 20.63 8.36
N TYR A 119 -2.92 21.78 8.11
CA TYR A 119 -4.39 21.95 8.05
C TYR A 119 -5.10 20.97 7.09
N VAL A 120 -4.34 20.17 6.34
CA VAL A 120 -4.75 19.21 5.33
C VAL A 120 -4.46 17.81 5.86
N ASP A 121 -5.49 16.95 5.89
CA ASP A 121 -5.36 15.53 6.23
C ASP A 121 -4.67 14.79 5.07
N PRO A 122 -3.39 14.39 5.20
CA PRO A 122 -2.66 13.78 4.09
C PRO A 122 -3.23 12.42 3.71
N ILE A 123 -3.91 11.72 4.63
CA ILE A 123 -4.55 10.44 4.29
C ILE A 123 -5.80 10.67 3.44
N ARG A 124 -6.55 11.74 3.66
CA ARG A 124 -7.65 12.10 2.77
C ARG A 124 -7.17 12.27 1.34
N ASP A 125 -6.13 13.08 1.17
CA ASP A 125 -5.62 13.43 -0.15
C ASP A 125 -4.97 12.20 -0.81
N TRP A 126 -4.24 11.39 -0.03
CA TRP A 126 -3.73 10.10 -0.50
C TRP A 126 -4.85 9.16 -0.93
N GLY A 127 -5.93 9.05 -0.15
CA GLY A 127 -7.06 8.20 -0.47
C GLY A 127 -7.82 8.63 -1.73
N ARG A 128 -7.87 9.95 -1.97
CA ARG A 128 -8.37 10.53 -3.22
C ARG A 128 -7.45 10.18 -4.40
N ILE A 129 -6.14 10.34 -4.25
CA ILE A 129 -5.15 10.01 -5.30
C ILE A 129 -5.25 8.53 -5.68
N VAL A 130 -5.34 7.63 -4.70
CA VAL A 130 -5.51 6.18 -4.95
C VAL A 130 -6.80 5.91 -5.73
N HIS A 131 -7.89 6.56 -5.35
CA HIS A 131 -9.17 6.43 -6.04
C HIS A 131 -9.10 6.90 -7.50
N GLU A 132 -8.52 8.08 -7.74
CA GLU A 132 -8.43 8.70 -9.07
C GLU A 132 -7.45 7.96 -9.98
N SER A 133 -6.31 7.50 -9.46
CA SER A 133 -5.29 6.76 -10.21
C SER A 133 -5.63 5.29 -10.43
N GLY A 134 -6.52 4.72 -9.61
CA GLY A 134 -6.73 3.28 -9.58
C GLY A 134 -5.50 2.51 -9.09
N ALA A 135 -4.67 3.11 -8.25
CA ALA A 135 -3.55 2.41 -7.61
C ALA A 135 -4.03 1.33 -6.63
N PHE A 136 -3.08 0.55 -6.08
CA PHE A 136 -3.33 -0.41 -5.00
C PHE A 136 -4.38 -1.49 -5.29
N GLN A 137 -4.41 -1.98 -6.53
CA GLN A 137 -5.30 -3.08 -6.93
C GLN A 137 -5.01 -4.40 -6.19
N LYS A 138 -3.83 -4.54 -5.56
CA LYS A 138 -3.42 -5.73 -4.80
C LYS A 138 -3.32 -5.50 -3.29
N LEU A 139 -3.47 -4.27 -2.82
CA LEU A 139 -3.23 -3.93 -1.41
C LEU A 139 -4.38 -4.47 -0.56
N ARG A 140 -4.10 -5.54 0.20
CA ARG A 140 -5.09 -6.19 1.08
C ARG A 140 -4.93 -5.80 2.53
N VAL A 141 -3.70 -5.52 2.95
CA VAL A 141 -3.36 -5.20 4.33
C VAL A 141 -2.72 -3.82 4.40
N LEU A 142 -3.26 -2.97 5.28
CA LEU A 142 -2.69 -1.67 5.62
C LEU A 142 -2.50 -1.58 7.14
N PHE A 143 -1.28 -1.34 7.59
CA PHE A 143 -0.99 -1.04 9.00
C PHE A 143 -0.49 0.40 9.12
N LEU A 144 -1.04 1.14 10.07
CA LEU A 144 -0.70 2.54 10.33
C LEU A 144 -0.41 2.75 11.81
N TYR A 145 0.80 3.21 12.10
CA TYR A 145 1.24 3.61 13.43
C TYR A 145 1.62 5.09 13.42
N SER A 146 1.06 5.84 14.38
CA SER A 146 1.46 7.20 14.71
C SER A 146 1.28 7.42 16.21
N PRO A 147 2.30 7.89 16.95
CA PRO A 147 2.18 8.15 18.38
C PRO A 147 1.16 9.26 18.67
N HIS A 148 1.00 10.20 17.74
CA HIS A 148 -0.01 11.26 17.81
C HIS A 148 -1.42 10.78 17.42
N GLY A 149 -1.53 9.51 17.01
CA GLY A 149 -2.75 8.88 16.55
C GLY A 149 -3.22 9.36 15.18
N PHE A 150 -4.18 8.61 14.63
CA PHE A 150 -4.93 9.02 13.44
C PHE A 150 -6.38 9.27 13.85
N GLN A 151 -7.04 10.24 13.21
CA GLN A 151 -8.49 10.31 13.29
C GLN A 151 -9.07 9.11 12.53
N ARG A 152 -9.30 8.01 13.25
CA ARG A 152 -9.79 6.72 12.71
C ARG A 152 -10.94 6.89 11.72
N HIS A 153 -11.87 7.82 12.02
CA HIS A 153 -13.02 8.08 11.15
C HIS A 153 -12.67 8.63 9.79
N SER A 154 -11.85 9.68 9.78
CA SER A 154 -11.34 10.19 8.53
C SER A 154 -10.56 9.09 7.80
N LEU A 155 -9.69 8.39 8.52
CA LEU A 155 -8.83 7.36 7.96
C LEU A 155 -9.62 6.24 7.25
N LEU A 156 -10.51 5.53 7.95
CA LEU A 156 -11.27 4.40 7.36
C LEU A 156 -12.18 4.85 6.22
N LYS A 157 -12.73 6.07 6.29
CA LYS A 157 -13.54 6.64 5.22
C LYS A 157 -12.73 6.85 3.93
N HIS A 158 -11.50 7.36 4.04
CA HIS A 158 -10.68 7.68 2.87
C HIS A 158 -9.99 6.46 2.26
N ILE A 159 -9.67 5.44 3.06
CA ILE A 159 -9.13 4.16 2.55
C ILE A 159 -10.21 3.19 2.07
N ALA A 160 -11.50 3.48 2.31
CA ALA A 160 -12.61 2.66 1.79
C ALA A 160 -12.60 2.58 0.24
N SER A 161 -11.98 3.55 -0.44
CA SER A 161 -11.84 3.52 -1.90
C SER A 161 -10.87 2.43 -2.42
N PHE A 162 -10.10 1.78 -1.55
CA PHE A 162 -9.03 0.86 -1.93
C PHE A 162 -9.63 -0.50 -2.21
N LYS A 163 -9.86 -0.88 -3.47
CA LYS A 163 -10.73 -2.01 -3.82
C LYS A 163 -10.36 -3.35 -3.18
N ALA A 164 -9.07 -3.68 -3.08
CA ALA A 164 -8.61 -4.95 -2.53
C ALA A 164 -8.42 -4.95 -1.00
N LEU A 165 -8.49 -3.79 -0.35
CA LEU A 165 -8.16 -3.65 1.06
C LEU A 165 -9.23 -4.30 1.94
N ASN A 166 -8.85 -5.23 2.80
CA ASN A 166 -9.82 -5.92 3.65
C ASN A 166 -9.34 -6.15 5.08
N LEU A 167 -8.10 -5.77 5.39
CA LEU A 167 -7.53 -5.82 6.72
C LEU A 167 -6.75 -4.54 7.01
N VAL A 168 -7.14 -3.82 8.06
CA VAL A 168 -6.50 -2.55 8.45
C VAL A 168 -6.14 -2.55 9.92
N GLY A 169 -4.88 -2.34 10.25
CA GLY A 169 -4.40 -2.15 11.62
C GLY A 169 -4.11 -0.67 11.89
N ILE A 170 -4.68 -0.11 12.95
CA ILE A 170 -4.47 1.29 13.33
C ILE A 170 -4.01 1.32 14.78
N TYR A 171 -2.84 1.92 15.02
CA TYR A 171 -2.40 2.21 16.37
C TYR A 171 -3.33 3.24 17.02
N ASP A 172 -3.92 2.88 18.15
CA ASP A 172 -4.84 3.74 18.88
C ASP A 172 -4.32 4.02 20.29
N HIS A 173 -3.80 5.22 20.54
CA HIS A 173 -3.44 5.61 21.91
C HIS A 173 -4.69 5.94 22.76
N ASN A 174 -5.85 6.16 22.15
CA ASN A 174 -7.08 6.57 22.84
C ASN A 174 -7.95 5.35 23.18
N ARG A 175 -7.91 4.93 24.45
CA ARG A 175 -8.74 3.84 24.99
C ARG A 175 -10.25 4.13 25.09
N ARG A 176 -10.77 5.16 24.40
CA ARG A 176 -12.19 5.52 24.52
C ARG A 176 -13.06 4.42 23.89
N PRO A 177 -14.19 4.07 24.54
CA PRO A 177 -15.14 3.10 23.99
C PRO A 177 -15.72 3.63 22.68
N GLU A 178 -15.87 2.74 21.71
CA GLU A 178 -16.22 3.09 20.34
C GLU A 178 -17.73 3.00 20.12
N THR A 179 -18.30 4.04 19.54
CA THR A 179 -19.53 3.93 18.75
C THR A 179 -19.14 3.87 17.28
N ILE A 180 -19.09 2.66 16.72
CA ILE A 180 -18.87 2.40 15.28
C ILE A 180 -20.22 2.42 14.55
N GLU A 181 -21.14 3.29 14.97
CA GLU A 181 -22.41 3.44 14.26
C GLU A 181 -22.14 4.26 13.00
N GLY A 182 -22.37 3.66 11.81
CA GLY A 182 -22.33 4.38 10.52
C GLY A 182 -21.19 4.01 9.56
N TRP A 183 -20.41 2.97 9.81
CA TRP A 183 -19.21 2.65 9.02
C TRP A 183 -19.40 1.33 8.26
N ALA A 184 -20.52 1.22 7.54
CA ALA A 184 -21.13 -0.04 7.09
C ALA A 184 -20.22 -1.09 6.44
N GLU A 185 -19.04 -0.71 5.95
CA GLU A 185 -18.06 -1.63 5.35
C GLU A 185 -17.00 -2.17 6.32
N TRP A 186 -16.73 -1.49 7.44
CA TRP A 186 -15.66 -1.85 8.37
C TRP A 186 -16.22 -2.43 9.68
N SER A 187 -15.72 -3.60 10.05
CA SER A 187 -16.05 -4.32 11.27
C SER A 187 -14.80 -4.49 12.14
N ILE A 188 -14.94 -4.44 13.46
CA ILE A 188 -13.88 -4.88 14.39
C ILE A 188 -14.02 -6.37 14.71
N LYS A 189 -15.22 -6.91 14.56
CA LYS A 189 -15.45 -8.34 14.70
C LYS A 189 -14.90 -9.02 13.46
N SER A 190 -13.98 -9.95 13.66
CA SER A 190 -13.50 -10.79 12.57
C SER A 190 -14.68 -11.53 11.93
N PRO A 191 -14.81 -11.58 10.59
CA PRO A 191 -15.87 -12.30 9.86
C PRO A 191 -16.02 -13.77 10.23
N ARG A 192 -14.94 -14.34 10.74
CA ARG A 192 -14.90 -15.66 11.35
C ARG A 192 -14.30 -15.42 12.71
N ASP A 193 -14.98 -15.77 13.79
CA ASP A 193 -14.33 -15.85 15.09
C ASP A 193 -13.08 -16.70 14.89
N ILE A 194 -11.91 -16.06 14.89
CA ILE A 194 -10.64 -16.74 14.66
C ILE A 194 -10.48 -17.63 15.89
N GLU A 195 -10.92 -18.88 15.79
CA GLU A 195 -11.00 -19.86 16.89
C GLU A 195 -9.63 -20.07 17.58
N CYS A 196 -8.55 -19.61 16.96
CA CYS A 196 -7.22 -19.58 17.54
C CYS A 196 -6.74 -18.15 17.81
N ALA A 197 -6.69 -17.74 19.09
CA ALA A 197 -6.15 -16.44 19.52
C ALA A 197 -4.74 -16.15 18.94
N ARG A 198 -3.93 -17.20 18.70
CA ARG A 198 -2.59 -17.10 18.09
C ARG A 198 -2.58 -16.67 16.62
N SER A 199 -3.72 -16.77 15.93
CA SER A 199 -3.86 -16.36 14.52
C SER A 199 -4.55 -15.00 14.36
N SER A 200 -4.82 -14.29 15.47
CA SER A 200 -5.38 -12.95 15.39
C SER A 200 -4.38 -11.97 14.77
N PRO A 201 -4.83 -10.96 14.01
CA PRO A 201 -3.93 -9.95 13.45
C PRO A 201 -3.06 -9.26 14.52
N ALA A 202 -3.64 -9.02 15.71
CA ALA A 202 -2.93 -8.47 16.86
C ALA A 202 -1.80 -9.40 17.32
N ALA A 203 -2.09 -10.70 17.54
CA ALA A 203 -1.07 -11.67 17.93
C ALA A 203 0.05 -11.77 16.88
N ILE A 204 -0.28 -11.77 15.58
CA ILE A 204 0.72 -11.81 14.50
C ILE A 204 1.61 -10.57 14.54
N TRP A 205 1.03 -9.38 14.71
CA TRP A 205 1.78 -8.13 14.66
C TRP A 205 2.63 -7.89 15.90
N ASP A 206 2.11 -8.25 17.07
CA ASP A 206 2.76 -8.05 18.36
C ASP A 206 3.80 -9.13 18.71
N ASP A 207 3.89 -10.21 17.93
CA ASP A 207 4.87 -11.29 18.10
C ASP A 207 6.31 -10.78 17.91
N ARG A 208 7.07 -10.59 18.98
CA ARG A 208 8.44 -10.03 18.92
C ARG A 208 9.50 -11.03 18.45
N GLU A 209 9.17 -12.33 18.45
CA GLU A 209 10.09 -13.39 18.05
C GLU A 209 10.13 -13.57 16.52
N VAL A 210 9.20 -12.93 15.81
CA VAL A 210 9.01 -13.09 14.38
C VAL A 210 9.42 -11.83 13.62
N GLU A 211 10.17 -12.01 12.53
CA GLU A 211 10.58 -10.92 11.65
C GLU A 211 9.40 -10.24 10.94
N SER A 212 9.48 -8.94 10.68
CA SER A 212 8.43 -8.15 10.03
C SER A 212 8.00 -8.73 8.67
N ALA A 213 8.93 -9.28 7.88
CA ALA A 213 8.63 -9.93 6.62
C ALA A 213 7.66 -11.12 6.78
N ILE A 214 7.83 -11.90 7.84
CA ILE A 214 6.98 -13.04 8.16
C ILE A 214 5.62 -12.56 8.70
N LYS A 215 5.61 -11.51 9.54
CA LYS A 215 4.36 -10.89 10.03
C LYS A 215 3.47 -10.41 8.89
N MET A 216 4.05 -9.63 7.97
CA MET A 216 3.32 -9.10 6.80
C MET A 216 2.76 -10.24 5.95
N ARG A 217 3.52 -11.32 5.77
CA ARG A 217 3.05 -12.52 5.06
C ARG A 217 1.86 -13.17 5.75
N ARG A 218 1.97 -13.44 7.06
CA ARG A 218 0.89 -14.04 7.85
C ARG A 218 -0.38 -13.18 7.83
N LEU A 219 -0.23 -11.85 7.90
CA LEU A 219 -1.36 -10.92 7.76
C LEU A 219 -1.98 -10.98 6.36
N TYR A 220 -1.17 -11.07 5.31
CA TYR A 220 -1.66 -11.25 3.94
C TYR A 220 -2.43 -12.57 3.79
N ASP A 221 -1.89 -13.68 4.29
CA ASP A 221 -2.57 -14.99 4.27
C ASP A 221 -3.90 -14.97 5.03
N LEU A 222 -3.94 -14.27 6.16
CA LEU A 222 -5.16 -14.04 6.92
C LEU A 222 -6.18 -13.22 6.11
N SER A 223 -5.71 -12.16 5.42
CA SER A 223 -6.50 -11.32 4.53
C SER A 223 -7.14 -12.11 3.38
N LEU A 224 -6.42 -13.09 2.83
CA LEU A 224 -6.96 -14.00 1.81
C LEU A 224 -8.08 -14.87 2.38
N GLY A 225 -7.90 -15.38 3.61
CA GLY A 225 -8.92 -16.17 4.31
C GLY A 225 -10.23 -15.41 4.55
N ILE A 226 -10.14 -14.09 4.73
CA ILE A 226 -11.30 -13.19 4.88
C ILE A 226 -12.06 -13.03 3.56
N SER A 227 -11.34 -12.79 2.45
CA SER A 227 -11.94 -12.43 1.14
C SER A 227 -12.74 -13.54 0.44
N LYS A 228 -12.69 -14.80 0.92
CA LYS A 228 -13.28 -15.99 0.25
C LYS A 228 -12.85 -16.16 -1.22
N GLU A 229 -11.80 -15.47 -1.67
CA GLU A 229 -11.30 -15.61 -3.02
C GLU A 229 -10.65 -16.99 -3.21
N PRO A 230 -10.78 -17.59 -4.41
CA PRO A 230 -10.11 -18.85 -4.72
C PRO A 230 -8.59 -18.65 -4.59
N ARG A 231 -7.97 -19.46 -3.73
CA ARG A 231 -6.51 -19.48 -3.62
C ARG A 231 -5.93 -20.03 -4.91
N GLU A 232 -4.98 -19.30 -5.49
CA GLU A 232 -4.16 -19.84 -6.57
C GLU A 232 -3.44 -21.10 -6.07
N LYS A 233 -3.53 -22.19 -6.85
CA LYS A 233 -2.98 -23.51 -6.47
C LYS A 233 -1.46 -23.50 -6.34
N ASP A 234 -0.79 -22.61 -7.07
CA ASP A 234 0.67 -22.56 -7.19
C ASP A 234 1.34 -21.67 -6.12
N GLY A 235 0.55 -21.12 -5.18
CA GLY A 235 1.02 -20.13 -4.22
C GLY A 235 1.40 -18.81 -4.89
N TYR A 236 1.82 -17.82 -4.09
CA TYR A 236 2.25 -16.52 -4.60
C TYR A 236 3.74 -16.30 -4.36
N ARG A 237 4.34 -15.48 -5.22
CA ARG A 237 5.71 -14.99 -5.01
C ARG A 237 5.66 -13.63 -4.33
N SER A 238 6.56 -13.40 -3.39
CA SER A 238 6.59 -12.14 -2.67
C SER A 238 7.99 -11.61 -2.40
N LEU A 239 8.09 -10.30 -2.42
CA LEU A 239 9.23 -9.56 -1.92
C LEU A 239 8.81 -8.78 -0.68
N ALA A 240 9.46 -9.03 0.44
CA ALA A 240 9.36 -8.19 1.62
C ALA A 240 10.50 -7.18 1.67
N MET A 241 10.19 -5.93 1.97
CA MET A 241 11.17 -4.87 2.16
C MET A 241 10.83 -4.10 3.43
N THR A 242 11.80 -3.98 4.33
CA THR A 242 11.71 -3.10 5.50
C THR A 242 12.66 -1.93 5.29
N TYR A 243 12.13 -0.72 5.30
CA TYR A 243 12.91 0.52 5.31
C TYR A 243 12.86 1.12 6.71
N ASP A 244 14.00 1.14 7.38
CA ASP A 244 14.19 1.65 8.72
C ASP A 244 15.02 2.94 8.66
N ALA A 245 14.34 4.08 8.71
CA ALA A 245 14.94 5.39 8.96
C ALA A 245 14.97 5.74 10.45
N ILE A 246 14.72 4.79 11.35
CA ILE A 246 14.83 5.03 12.79
C ILE A 246 15.03 3.69 13.49
N ASN A 247 15.98 3.66 14.42
CA ASN A 247 16.19 2.52 15.30
C ASN A 247 15.41 2.67 16.63
N TRP A 248 14.15 3.09 16.55
CA TRP A 248 13.30 3.22 17.72
C TRP A 248 12.53 1.92 17.98
N PRO A 249 12.43 1.47 19.24
CA PRO A 249 11.58 0.34 19.58
C PRO A 249 10.12 0.71 19.35
N ILE A 250 9.40 -0.13 18.62
CA ILE A 250 7.96 0.03 18.40
C ILE A 250 7.26 -0.31 19.70
N LEU A 251 6.46 0.62 20.21
CA LEU A 251 5.57 0.32 21.33
C LEU A 251 4.42 -0.55 20.83
N SER A 252 4.53 -1.85 21.05
CA SER A 252 3.45 -2.82 20.86
C SER A 252 2.47 -2.70 22.04
N GLY A 253 1.17 -2.52 21.76
CA GLY A 253 0.18 -2.52 22.84
C GLY A 253 -1.20 -1.89 22.57
N SER A 254 -1.50 -1.34 21.40
CA SER A 254 -2.83 -0.75 21.17
C SER A 254 -3.31 -0.69 19.72
N THR A 255 -2.85 -1.62 18.89
CA THR A 255 -3.34 -1.73 17.51
C THR A 255 -4.76 -2.27 17.49
N LYS A 256 -5.68 -1.50 16.92
CA LYS A 256 -7.04 -1.95 16.60
C LYS A 256 -7.08 -2.42 15.16
N TRP A 257 -7.69 -3.59 14.95
CA TRP A 257 -7.81 -4.20 13.64
C TRP A 257 -9.24 -4.10 13.13
N PHE A 258 -9.36 -3.69 11.87
CA PHE A 258 -10.60 -3.51 11.14
C PHE A 258 -10.61 -4.46 9.95
N PHE A 259 -11.76 -5.06 9.72
CA PHE A 259 -12.02 -6.05 8.69
C PHE A 259 -13.07 -5.50 7.75
N ARG A 260 -12.92 -5.77 6.46
CA ARG A 260 -13.97 -5.50 5.47
C ARG A 260 -14.25 -6.75 4.67
N GLU A 261 -15.49 -7.17 4.65
CA GLU A 261 -15.92 -8.22 3.72
C GLU A 261 -16.06 -7.60 2.33
N LEU A 262 -15.18 -8.03 1.42
CA LEU A 262 -15.29 -7.67 0.02
C LEU A 262 -16.40 -8.52 -0.59
N GLU A 263 -17.63 -8.00 -0.63
CA GLU A 263 -18.69 -8.63 -1.41
C GLU A 263 -18.25 -8.62 -2.88
N HIS A 264 -18.02 -9.81 -3.44
CA HIS A 264 -17.86 -9.97 -4.87
C HIS A 264 -19.22 -9.67 -5.53
N ARG A 265 -19.48 -8.39 -5.84
CA ARG A 265 -20.64 -7.97 -6.63
C ARG A 265 -20.23 -7.95 -8.10
N PRO A 266 -20.43 -9.03 -8.87
CA PRO A 266 -20.21 -8.98 -10.31
C PRO A 266 -21.15 -7.94 -10.93
N GLY A 267 -20.59 -6.94 -11.61
CA GLY A 267 -21.34 -6.07 -12.52
C GLY A 267 -21.79 -4.70 -12.00
N GLN A 268 -21.38 -4.25 -10.81
CA GLN A 268 -21.77 -2.90 -10.35
C GLN A 268 -20.87 -1.82 -10.98
N VAL A 269 -21.23 -1.39 -12.20
CA VAL A 269 -20.71 -0.16 -12.79
C VAL A 269 -21.10 0.98 -11.85
N SER A 270 -20.10 1.61 -11.22
CA SER A 270 -20.28 2.76 -10.35
C SER A 270 -20.90 3.90 -11.17
N LYS A 271 -22.23 4.00 -11.13
CA LYS A 271 -22.93 5.20 -11.59
C LYS A 271 -22.55 6.29 -10.60
N ARG A 272 -21.81 7.31 -11.08
CA ARG A 272 -21.57 8.55 -10.34
C ARG A 272 -22.86 8.94 -9.62
N PRO A 273 -22.84 9.19 -8.29
CA PRO A 273 -24.01 9.73 -7.62
C PRO A 273 -24.29 11.09 -8.26
N LEU A 274 -25.42 11.17 -8.98
CA LEU A 274 -25.96 12.44 -9.41
C LEU A 274 -26.33 13.16 -8.12
N ASN A 275 -25.64 14.26 -7.85
CA ASN A 275 -25.84 15.07 -6.65
C ASN A 275 -27.17 15.81 -6.78
N ASP A 276 -28.27 15.10 -6.54
CA ASP A 276 -29.63 15.63 -6.64
C ASP A 276 -30.09 16.08 -5.25
N ASN A 277 -29.50 17.19 -4.80
CA ASN A 277 -29.97 17.94 -3.65
C ASN A 277 -29.79 19.44 -3.92
N HIS A 278 -30.59 19.95 -4.85
CA HIS A 278 -31.08 21.32 -4.79
C HIS A 278 -32.61 21.25 -4.68
N LYS A 279 -33.10 21.05 -3.45
CA LYS A 279 -34.43 21.57 -3.07
C LYS A 279 -34.26 23.07 -2.85
N ASP A 280 -34.30 23.83 -3.94
CA ASP A 280 -34.54 25.26 -3.87
C ASP A 280 -36.03 25.49 -3.65
N GLU A 281 -36.37 25.78 -2.40
CA GLU A 281 -37.55 26.56 -2.09
C GLU A 281 -37.38 28.00 -2.64
N ARG A 282 -38.45 28.46 -3.29
CA ARG A 282 -38.87 29.86 -3.50
C ARG A 282 -38.50 30.59 -4.80
N ARG A 283 -39.61 31.04 -5.41
CA ARG A 283 -39.87 32.30 -6.15
C ARG A 283 -39.88 32.23 -7.68
N GLU A 284 -41.12 32.21 -8.18
CA GLU A 284 -41.56 32.95 -9.35
C GLU A 284 -40.81 34.28 -9.52
N GLY A 285 -40.30 34.54 -10.73
CA GLY A 285 -39.74 35.84 -11.04
C GLY A 285 -38.93 35.90 -12.33
N TYR A 286 -39.64 36.18 -13.43
CA TYR A 286 -39.17 36.94 -14.61
C TYR A 286 -37.96 36.44 -15.43
N GLY A 287 -38.26 36.16 -16.70
CA GLY A 287 -37.32 35.69 -17.71
C GLY A 287 -36.09 36.56 -17.94
N LYS A 288 -34.93 35.90 -18.06
CA LYS A 288 -33.77 36.40 -18.77
C LYS A 288 -33.32 35.37 -19.81
N LYS A 289 -33.40 35.78 -21.08
CA LYS A 289 -32.92 35.03 -22.26
C LYS A 289 -31.45 34.64 -22.08
N LYS A 290 -31.15 33.34 -22.05
CA LYS A 290 -29.78 32.81 -22.15
C LYS A 290 -29.28 33.06 -23.58
N LYS A 291 -28.24 33.89 -23.69
CA LYS A 291 -27.48 34.12 -24.93
C LYS A 291 -26.55 32.92 -25.13
N LEU A 292 -26.88 32.07 -26.10
CA LEU A 292 -26.05 30.96 -26.57
C LEU A 292 -24.72 31.53 -27.06
N ARG A 293 -23.61 31.17 -26.41
CA ARG A 293 -22.26 31.50 -26.89
C ARG A 293 -21.74 30.28 -27.64
N ASN A 294 -21.87 30.29 -28.96
CA ASN A 294 -21.13 29.41 -29.85
C ASN A 294 -19.64 29.74 -29.69
N ASN A 295 -18.89 28.87 -29.02
CA ASN A 295 -17.44 28.90 -29.11
C ASN A 295 -17.01 27.90 -30.19
N ASN A 296 -16.40 28.49 -31.21
CA ASN A 296 -15.79 27.88 -32.37
C ASN A 296 -14.96 26.64 -32.01
N LYS A 297 -15.24 25.55 -32.72
CA LYS A 297 -14.24 24.51 -33.00
C LYS A 297 -13.15 25.17 -33.84
N VAL A 298 -11.96 25.30 -33.28
CA VAL A 298 -10.75 25.59 -34.05
C VAL A 298 -10.19 24.24 -34.48
N ASP A 299 -10.21 23.99 -35.79
CA ASP A 299 -9.61 22.83 -36.43
C ASP A 299 -8.08 22.88 -36.25
N ILE A 300 -7.53 21.88 -35.58
CA ILE A 300 -6.08 21.69 -35.39
C ILE A 300 -5.57 20.77 -36.52
N THR A 301 -5.68 21.24 -37.76
CA THR A 301 -5.21 20.49 -38.94
C THR A 301 -4.34 21.30 -39.89
N SER A 302 -3.87 22.50 -39.51
CA SER A 302 -2.96 23.33 -40.34
C SER A 302 -1.56 23.60 -39.78
N LEU A 303 -1.11 22.89 -38.74
CA LEU A 303 0.21 23.12 -38.10
C LEU A 303 1.29 22.08 -38.42
N LEU A 304 1.14 21.33 -39.52
CA LEU A 304 2.20 20.46 -40.06
C LEU A 304 2.46 20.84 -41.52
N GLY A 305 3.27 21.89 -41.70
CA GLY A 305 3.61 22.36 -43.04
C GLY A 305 4.67 23.44 -43.06
N SER A 306 5.83 23.24 -42.43
CA SER A 306 7.11 23.86 -42.82
C SER A 306 8.27 23.37 -41.94
N PHE A 307 8.88 22.26 -42.32
CA PHE A 307 10.31 22.04 -42.10
C PHE A 307 10.88 21.57 -43.45
N ALA A 308 11.34 22.55 -44.21
CA ALA A 308 12.32 22.44 -45.28
C ALA A 308 13.33 23.55 -45.03
#